data_AF-A0A968CR83-F1
#
_entry.id   AF-A0A968CR83-F1
#
_cell.length_a   1.000
_cell.length_b   1.000
_cell.length_c   1.000
_cell.angle_alpha   90.00
_cell.angle_beta   90.00
_cell.angle_gamma   90.00
#
_symmetry.space_group_name_H-M   'P 1'
#
loop_
_entity.id
_entity.type
_entity.pdbx_description
1 polymer ?
#
loop_
_entity_poly.entity_id
_entity_poly.type
_entity_poly.pdbx_seq_one_letter_code
_entity_poly.pdbx_strand_id
1 'polypeptide(L)'
;FPGNPTLKRFSTPAAKSNEAFAKLIPRWWQVFWDTGRHFNPRESAHLLMTPLNDHEWKGLIRLPEGVKNLRIDPPGHIKIRLSRIRLEVNGYGFPISPDFMKFQMMIPGKSWVDTDGQFDPFFYFDVEKYFSGKPVDINFRVALSPTTHPAKGNQ
;
A
#
# COMPACT_ATOMS: atom_id res chain seq x y z
N PHE A 1 31.90 6.53 -31.87
CA PHE A 1 32.29 5.53 -30.87
C PHE A 1 31.44 4.28 -31.02
N PRO A 2 31.94 3.21 -31.65
CA PRO A 2 31.30 1.91 -31.68
C PRO A 2 31.60 1.10 -30.40
N GLY A 3 30.62 0.31 -29.95
CA GLY A 3 30.85 -0.94 -29.21
C GLY A 3 31.36 -0.86 -27.78
N ASN A 4 30.47 -0.73 -26.80
CA ASN A 4 30.67 -1.36 -25.49
C ASN A 4 29.57 -2.41 -25.25
N PRO A 5 29.79 -3.68 -25.63
CA PRO A 5 28.81 -4.75 -25.46
C PRO A 5 28.55 -5.14 -23.99
N THR A 6 29.29 -4.57 -23.04
CA THR A 6 29.22 -4.91 -21.61
C THR A 6 28.05 -4.26 -20.88
N LEU A 7 27.44 -3.21 -21.44
CA LEU A 7 26.30 -2.51 -20.81
C LEU A 7 24.92 -3.11 -21.19
N LYS A 8 24.86 -4.09 -22.10
CA LYS A 8 23.60 -4.71 -22.54
C LYS A 8 23.20 -5.99 -21.79
N ARG A 9 24.03 -6.48 -20.83
CA ARG A 9 23.81 -7.79 -20.19
C ARG A 9 23.53 -7.79 -18.68
N PHE A 10 23.34 -6.62 -18.07
CA PHE A 10 22.94 -6.53 -16.66
C PHE A 10 21.61 -5.79 -16.47
N SER A 11 20.62 -6.04 -17.33
CA SER A 11 19.25 -6.02 -16.82
C SER A 11 19.14 -7.25 -15.91
N THR A 12 19.54 -7.09 -14.65
CA THR A 12 19.42 -8.12 -13.61
C THR A 12 17.98 -8.65 -13.62
N PRO A 13 17.78 -9.96 -13.35
CA PRO A 13 16.43 -10.53 -13.21
C PRO A 13 15.54 -9.71 -12.26
N ALA A 14 16.15 -9.08 -11.24
CA ALA A 14 15.51 -8.16 -10.30
C ALA A 14 14.90 -6.90 -10.96
N ALA A 15 15.55 -6.31 -11.98
CA ALA A 15 15.02 -5.14 -12.67
C ALA A 15 13.81 -5.50 -13.55
N LYS A 16 13.86 -6.64 -14.23
CA LYS A 16 12.72 -7.15 -15.03
C LYS A 16 11.56 -7.64 -14.15
N SER A 17 11.84 -8.22 -12.98
CA SER A 17 10.80 -8.61 -12.02
C SER A 17 10.10 -7.39 -11.43
N ASN A 18 10.80 -6.28 -11.22
CA ASN A 18 10.22 -5.04 -10.71
C ASN A 18 9.31 -4.36 -11.75
N GLU A 19 9.66 -4.37 -13.04
CA GLU A 19 8.76 -3.86 -14.10
C GLU A 19 7.48 -4.71 -14.23
N ALA A 20 7.59 -6.04 -14.16
CA ALA A 20 6.43 -6.93 -14.19
C ALA A 20 5.55 -6.75 -12.95
N PHE A 21 6.16 -6.60 -11.77
CA PHE A 21 5.47 -6.32 -10.52
C PHE A 21 4.78 -4.95 -10.52
N ALA A 22 5.44 -3.92 -11.05
CA ALA A 22 4.87 -2.58 -11.20
C ALA A 22 3.64 -2.53 -12.11
N LYS A 23 3.47 -3.50 -13.02
CA LYS A 23 2.25 -3.63 -13.84
C LYS A 23 1.05 -4.22 -13.09
N LEU A 24 1.30 -4.91 -11.97
CA LEU A 24 0.25 -5.53 -11.14
C LEU A 24 -0.31 -4.57 -10.08
N ILE A 25 0.51 -3.62 -9.62
CA ILE A 25 0.18 -2.68 -8.53
C ILE A 25 -0.96 -1.68 -8.85
N PRO A 26 -1.10 -1.09 -10.05
CA PRO A 26 -2.09 -0.05 -10.30
C PRO A 26 -3.53 -0.56 -10.35
N ARG A 27 -3.75 -1.89 -10.30
CA ARG A 27 -5.06 -2.48 -10.47
C ARG A 27 -5.66 -2.78 -9.10
N TRP A 28 -6.64 -1.96 -8.72
CA TRP A 28 -7.69 -2.29 -7.73
C TRP A 28 -7.28 -2.14 -6.26
N TRP A 29 -6.52 -1.10 -5.93
CA TRP A 29 -6.52 -0.64 -4.54
C TRP A 29 -7.85 0.07 -4.25
N GLN A 30 -8.39 -0.18 -3.07
CA GLN A 30 -9.56 0.50 -2.57
C GLN A 30 -9.26 1.08 -1.19
N VAL A 31 -9.89 2.20 -0.89
CA VAL A 31 -9.86 2.80 0.42
C VAL A 31 -11.30 2.97 0.88
N PHE A 32 -11.54 2.59 2.13
CA PHE A 32 -12.79 2.80 2.82
C PHE A 32 -12.53 3.74 3.99
N TRP A 33 -13.53 4.54 4.34
CA TRP A 33 -13.49 5.38 5.53
C TRP A 33 -14.68 5.07 6.43
N ASP A 34 -14.51 5.37 7.71
CA ASP A 34 -15.55 5.23 8.72
C ASP A 34 -15.65 6.55 9.50
N THR A 35 -16.84 7.14 9.53
CA THR A 35 -17.14 8.37 10.29
C THR A 35 -17.73 8.11 11.69
N GLY A 36 -17.52 6.91 12.24
CA GLY A 36 -18.10 6.44 13.50
C GLY A 36 -19.37 5.60 13.36
N ARG A 37 -19.68 5.12 12.15
CA ARG A 37 -20.83 4.25 11.83
C ARG A 37 -20.43 2.87 11.31
N HIS A 38 -19.16 2.51 11.49
CA HIS A 38 -18.50 1.35 10.91
C HIS A 38 -18.32 1.46 9.39
N PHE A 39 -17.38 0.68 8.83
CA PHE A 39 -17.10 0.69 7.40
C PHE A 39 -18.34 0.32 6.58
N ASN A 40 -18.68 1.17 5.62
CA ASN A 40 -19.78 0.99 4.69
C ASN A 40 -19.23 0.90 3.26
N PRO A 41 -19.66 -0.07 2.43
CA PRO A 41 -19.23 -0.16 1.04
C PRO A 41 -19.43 1.12 0.21
N ARG A 42 -20.43 1.95 0.55
CA ARG A 42 -20.70 3.24 -0.10
C ARG A 42 -19.71 4.34 0.29
N GLU A 43 -19.02 4.18 1.40
CA GLU A 43 -17.99 5.09 1.92
C GLU A 43 -16.61 4.60 1.50
N SER A 44 -16.40 4.56 0.19
CA SER A 44 -15.18 4.06 -0.41
C SER A 44 -14.83 4.75 -1.73
N ALA A 45 -13.57 4.62 -2.13
CA ALA A 45 -13.09 5.05 -3.42
C ALA A 45 -11.96 4.14 -3.91
N HIS A 46 -11.81 4.05 -5.23
CA HIS A 46 -10.62 3.45 -5.82
C HIS A 46 -9.42 4.34 -5.55
N LEU A 47 -8.37 3.76 -5.00
CA LEU A 47 -7.12 4.45 -4.73
C LEU A 47 -6.19 4.26 -5.93
N LEU A 48 -6.12 5.26 -6.81
CA LEU A 48 -5.21 5.18 -7.96
C LEU A 48 -3.76 5.33 -7.49
N MET A 49 -3.06 4.21 -7.42
CA MET A 49 -1.65 4.17 -7.05
C MET A 49 -0.78 4.59 -8.22
N THR A 50 0.05 5.61 -8.01
CA THR A 50 1.02 6.13 -8.97
C THR A 50 2.45 5.90 -8.46
N PRO A 51 3.39 5.47 -9.31
CA PRO A 51 4.76 5.26 -8.87
C PRO A 51 5.42 6.63 -8.61
N LEU A 52 6.05 6.78 -7.44
CA LEU A 52 6.93 7.91 -7.13
C LEU A 52 8.37 7.65 -7.55
N ASN A 53 8.80 6.39 -7.44
CA ASN A 53 10.09 5.85 -7.86
C ASN A 53 9.96 4.33 -8.01
N ASP A 54 11.09 3.64 -8.21
CA ASP A 54 11.13 2.19 -8.47
C ASP A 54 10.52 1.31 -7.36
N HIS A 55 10.37 1.84 -6.15
CA HIS A 55 9.92 1.08 -4.98
C HIS A 55 8.75 1.70 -4.23
N GLU A 56 8.48 2.99 -4.40
CA GLU A 56 7.48 3.72 -3.64
C GLU A 56 6.32 4.19 -4.52
N TRP A 57 5.12 4.05 -3.98
CA TRP A 57 3.86 4.37 -4.64
C TRP A 57 3.05 5.34 -3.80
N LYS A 58 2.24 6.14 -4.49
CA LYS A 58 1.40 7.18 -3.91
C LYS A 58 -0.03 7.07 -4.43
N GLY A 59 -0.99 7.02 -3.50
CA GLY A 59 -2.41 7.17 -3.78
C GLY A 59 -2.93 8.47 -3.18
N LEU A 60 -3.69 9.24 -3.96
CA LEU A 60 -4.37 10.46 -3.52
C LEU A 60 -5.85 10.18 -3.29
N ILE A 61 -6.37 10.63 -2.16
CA ILE A 61 -7.81 10.62 -1.89
C ILE A 61 -8.23 11.87 -1.11
N ARG A 62 -9.43 12.38 -1.43
CA ARG A 62 -10.13 13.37 -0.61
C ARG A 62 -11.05 12.68 0.38
N LEU A 63 -10.82 12.89 1.66
CA LEU A 63 -11.67 12.38 2.73
C LEU A 63 -12.77 13.39 3.09
N PRO A 64 -13.99 12.92 3.42
CA PRO A 64 -15.04 13.78 3.93
C PRO A 64 -14.76 14.21 5.37
N GLU A 65 -15.66 15.03 5.91
CA GLU A 65 -15.65 15.42 7.32
C GLU A 65 -15.92 14.23 8.24
N GLY A 66 -15.31 14.23 9.42
CA GLY A 66 -15.60 13.30 10.51
C GLY A 66 -15.01 11.90 10.35
N VAL A 67 -14.09 11.68 9.41
CA VAL A 67 -13.42 10.39 9.25
C VAL A 67 -12.57 10.06 10.48
N LYS A 68 -12.81 8.87 11.03
CA LYS A 68 -12.12 8.34 12.22
C LYS A 68 -11.15 7.22 11.90
N ASN A 69 -11.55 6.31 11.02
CA ASN A 69 -10.70 5.21 10.58
C ASN A 69 -10.56 5.21 9.07
N LEU A 70 -9.37 4.82 8.60
CA LEU A 70 -9.12 4.48 7.21
C LEU A 70 -8.82 3.00 7.10
N ARG A 71 -9.49 2.34 6.16
CA ARG A 71 -9.19 0.98 5.71
C ARG A 71 -8.60 1.04 4.31
N ILE A 72 -7.47 0.38 4.11
CA ILE A 72 -6.76 0.30 2.84
C ILE A 72 -6.73 -1.16 2.42
N ASP A 73 -7.19 -1.40 1.19
CA ASP A 73 -7.37 -2.72 0.61
C ASP A 73 -6.42 -2.82 -0.57
N PRO A 74 -5.28 -3.51 -0.42
CA PRO A 74 -4.46 -3.86 -1.55
C PRO A 74 -5.16 -4.89 -2.45
N PRO A 75 -4.65 -5.11 -3.67
CA PRO A 75 -5.25 -6.07 -4.59
C PRO A 75 -5.25 -7.48 -4.01
N GLY A 76 -6.41 -8.14 -4.07
CA GLY A 76 -6.57 -9.54 -3.70
C GLY A 76 -5.77 -10.49 -4.59
N HIS A 77 -5.52 -11.71 -4.11
CA HIS A 77 -4.81 -12.78 -4.81
C HIS A 77 -3.34 -12.52 -5.16
N ILE A 78 -2.77 -11.42 -4.67
CA ILE A 78 -1.38 -11.06 -4.89
C ILE A 78 -0.67 -11.02 -3.54
N LYS A 79 0.52 -11.62 -3.48
CA LYS A 79 1.41 -11.51 -2.32
C LYS A 79 2.36 -10.34 -2.50
N ILE A 80 2.15 -9.29 -1.73
CA ILE A 80 2.96 -8.07 -1.72
C ILE A 80 3.37 -7.74 -0.29
N ARG A 81 4.58 -7.20 -0.16
CA ARG A 81 5.05 -6.56 1.06
C ARG A 81 4.80 -5.07 0.97
N LEU A 82 4.14 -4.53 1.97
CA LEU A 82 3.95 -3.11 2.21
C LEU A 82 4.96 -2.70 3.29
N SER A 83 5.74 -1.67 3.02
CA SER A 83 6.69 -1.11 3.99
C SER A 83 6.73 0.41 3.87
N ARG A 84 7.36 1.08 4.85
CA ARG A 84 7.48 2.55 4.87
C ARG A 84 6.12 3.25 4.70
N ILE A 85 5.06 2.67 5.28
CA ILE A 85 3.69 3.15 5.16
C ILE A 85 3.58 4.54 5.78
N ARG A 86 3.06 5.51 5.02
CA ARG A 86 2.94 6.91 5.43
C ARG A 86 1.60 7.49 4.99
N LEU A 87 1.05 8.33 5.84
CA LEU A 87 -0.06 9.22 5.52
C LEU A 87 0.49 10.63 5.41
N GLU A 88 0.27 11.32 4.29
CA GLU A 88 0.56 12.75 4.19
C GLU A 88 -0.72 13.56 4.26
N VAL A 89 -0.75 14.54 5.17
CA VAL A 89 -1.88 15.46 5.36
C VAL A 89 -1.32 16.87 5.28
N ASN A 90 -1.85 17.71 4.39
CA ASN A 90 -1.41 19.10 4.21
C ASN A 90 0.12 19.24 4.04
N GLY A 91 0.76 18.29 3.35
CA GLY A 91 2.21 18.27 3.10
C GLY A 91 3.07 17.68 4.23
N TYR A 92 2.48 17.35 5.38
CA TYR A 92 3.18 16.71 6.50
C TYR A 92 3.02 15.20 6.43
N GLY A 93 4.15 14.47 6.43
CA GLY A 93 4.17 13.01 6.38
C GLY A 93 4.22 12.35 7.75
N PHE A 94 3.25 11.50 8.03
CA PHE A 94 3.12 10.73 9.26
C PHE A 94 3.42 9.25 8.98
N PRO A 95 4.51 8.67 9.53
CA PRO A 95 4.75 7.24 9.43
C PRO A 95 3.69 6.48 10.25
N ILE A 96 3.13 5.43 9.65
CA ILE A 96 2.13 4.58 10.32
C ILE A 96 2.80 3.25 10.68
N SER A 97 3.00 3.01 11.98
CA SER A 97 3.54 1.72 12.45
C SER A 97 2.49 0.62 12.30
N PRO A 98 2.88 -0.59 11.86
CA PRO A 98 2.02 -1.77 11.90
C PRO A 98 1.36 -2.03 13.27
N ASP A 99 2.00 -1.66 14.38
CA ASP A 99 1.46 -1.84 15.74
C ASP A 99 0.17 -1.03 16.01
N PHE A 100 -0.10 0.01 15.21
CA PHE A 100 -1.32 0.82 15.31
C PHE A 100 -2.41 0.38 14.32
N MET A 101 -2.16 -0.67 13.56
CA MET A 101 -3.07 -1.17 12.54
C MET A 101 -3.78 -2.43 13.01
N LYS A 102 -4.97 -2.65 12.48
CA LYS A 102 -5.69 -3.92 12.56
C LYS A 102 -5.69 -4.54 11.17
N PHE A 103 -5.59 -5.87 11.12
CA PHE A 103 -5.30 -6.61 9.89
C PHE A 103 -6.36 -7.67 9.63
N GLN A 104 -6.65 -7.90 8.35
CA GLN A 104 -7.40 -9.05 7.84
C GLN A 104 -6.64 -9.62 6.65
N MET A 105 -6.37 -10.93 6.67
CA MET A 105 -5.64 -11.63 5.58
C MET A 105 -4.28 -10.97 5.27
N MET A 106 -3.63 -10.45 6.31
CA MET A 106 -2.31 -9.83 6.24
C MET A 106 -1.46 -10.28 7.43
N ILE A 107 -0.15 -10.35 7.21
CA ILE A 107 0.84 -10.81 8.18
C ILE A 107 1.69 -9.60 8.60
N PRO A 108 1.55 -9.10 9.83
CA PRO A 108 2.36 -7.97 10.29
C PRO A 108 3.79 -8.41 10.64
N GLY A 109 4.74 -7.53 10.34
CA GLY A 109 6.10 -7.54 10.87
C GLY A 109 6.44 -6.23 11.56
N LYS A 110 7.66 -6.10 12.08
CA LYS A 110 8.07 -4.90 12.86
C LYS A 110 7.97 -3.57 12.08
N SER A 111 8.18 -3.60 10.77
CA SER A 111 8.22 -2.39 9.92
C SER A 111 7.59 -2.60 8.54
N TRP A 112 6.87 -3.71 8.38
CA TRP A 112 6.26 -4.14 7.13
C TRP A 112 4.99 -4.92 7.41
N VAL A 113 4.17 -5.08 6.39
CA VAL A 113 2.97 -5.91 6.40
C VAL A 113 2.91 -6.66 5.08
N ASP A 114 2.74 -7.98 5.10
CA ASP A 114 2.60 -8.77 3.89
C ASP A 114 1.14 -9.14 3.67
N THR A 115 0.65 -9.07 2.43
CA THR A 115 -0.58 -9.77 2.08
C THR A 115 -0.32 -11.27 2.04
N ASP A 116 -1.25 -12.07 2.54
CA ASP A 116 -1.11 -13.53 2.53
C ASP A 116 -1.46 -14.17 1.17
N GLY A 117 -1.98 -13.37 0.24
CA GLY A 117 -2.42 -13.78 -1.10
C GLY A 117 -3.87 -14.27 -1.17
N GLN A 118 -4.67 -14.08 -0.12
CA GLN A 118 -6.10 -14.36 -0.12
C GLN A 118 -6.93 -13.27 -0.82
N PHE A 119 -8.25 -13.42 -0.80
CA PHE A 119 -9.20 -12.66 -1.61
C PHE A 119 -9.34 -11.19 -1.19
N ASP A 120 -9.42 -10.90 0.11
CA ASP A 120 -9.73 -9.56 0.65
C ASP A 120 -8.70 -9.12 1.71
N PRO A 121 -7.42 -8.91 1.33
CA PRO A 121 -6.43 -8.40 2.26
C PRO A 121 -6.73 -6.93 2.57
N PHE A 122 -6.78 -6.58 3.84
CA PHE A 122 -6.88 -5.19 4.25
C PHE A 122 -6.24 -4.92 5.60
N PHE A 123 -5.91 -3.65 5.81
CA PHE A 123 -5.57 -3.13 7.12
C PHE A 123 -6.30 -1.82 7.35
N TYR A 124 -6.53 -1.49 8.62
CA TYR A 124 -7.15 -0.23 8.98
C TYR A 124 -6.59 0.34 10.28
N PHE A 125 -6.69 1.65 10.43
CA PHE A 125 -6.12 2.38 11.56
C PHE A 125 -6.90 3.67 11.81
N ASP A 126 -6.80 4.16 13.05
CA ASP A 126 -7.34 5.43 13.50
C ASP A 126 -6.53 6.59 12.89
N VAL A 127 -7.26 7.58 12.37
CA VAL A 127 -6.70 8.77 11.74
C VAL A 127 -7.07 10.09 12.40
N GLU A 128 -7.88 10.07 13.47
CA GLU A 128 -8.35 11.28 14.17
C GLU A 128 -7.16 12.11 14.69
N LYS A 129 -6.05 11.45 15.04
CA LYS A 129 -4.82 12.13 15.50
C LYS A 129 -4.04 12.87 14.40
N TYR A 130 -4.35 12.68 13.12
CA TYR A 130 -3.59 13.27 12.01
C TYR A 130 -4.27 14.47 11.35
N PHE A 131 -5.58 14.64 11.49
CA PHE A 131 -6.30 15.79 10.95
C PHE A 131 -7.53 16.13 11.79
N SER A 132 -7.97 17.39 11.72
CA SER A 132 -8.99 17.97 12.61
C SER A 132 -10.44 17.60 12.25
N GLY A 133 -10.64 16.44 11.64
CA GLY A 133 -11.95 15.97 11.18
C GLY A 133 -12.55 16.76 10.02
N LYS A 134 -11.94 17.85 9.53
CA LYS A 134 -12.41 18.58 8.32
C LYS A 134 -12.13 17.79 7.04
N PRO A 135 -12.88 18.04 5.94
CA PRO A 135 -12.56 17.46 4.64
C PRO A 135 -11.12 17.78 4.23
N VAL A 136 -10.36 16.76 3.82
CA VAL A 136 -8.92 16.89 3.60
C VAL A 136 -8.44 15.98 2.48
N ASP A 137 -7.50 16.48 1.68
CA ASP A 137 -6.78 15.66 0.70
C ASP A 137 -5.60 14.99 1.39
N ILE A 138 -5.51 13.68 1.29
CA ILE A 138 -4.44 12.88 1.87
C ILE A 138 -3.67 12.13 0.79
N ASN A 139 -2.37 11.95 1.02
CA ASN A 139 -1.58 11.01 0.24
C ASN A 139 -1.26 9.78 1.08
N PHE A 140 -1.67 8.61 0.60
CA PHE A 140 -1.17 7.35 1.09
C PHE A 140 0.11 6.99 0.34
N ARG A 141 1.22 6.80 1.06
CA ARG A 141 2.50 6.39 0.50
C ARG A 141 2.93 5.05 1.05
N VAL A 142 3.43 4.18 0.19
CA VAL A 142 3.87 2.84 0.55
C VAL A 142 4.99 2.38 -0.36
N ALA A 143 6.00 1.73 0.23
CA ALA A 143 6.99 0.98 -0.53
C ALA A 143 6.50 -0.46 -0.74
N LEU A 144 6.55 -0.92 -1.98
CA LEU A 144 6.03 -2.22 -2.40
C LEU A 144 7.14 -3.13 -2.91
N SER A 145 7.12 -4.39 -2.48
CA SER A 145 7.98 -5.44 -3.03
C SER A 145 7.27 -6.79 -3.06
N PRO A 146 7.71 -7.74 -3.92
CA PRO A 146 7.22 -9.11 -3.85
C PRO A 146 7.54 -9.73 -2.48
N THR A 147 6.64 -10.56 -1.95
CA THR A 147 6.96 -11.36 -0.76
C THR A 147 7.89 -12.52 -1.13
N THR A 148 8.93 -12.78 -0.33
CA THR A 148 9.81 -13.95 -0.49
C THR A 148 9.55 -14.98 0.59
N HIS A 149 8.29 -15.19 0.99
CA HIS A 149 8.01 -16.28 1.93
C HIS A 149 8.33 -17.61 1.23
N PRO A 150 9.20 -18.46 1.81
CA PRO A 150 9.28 -19.83 1.34
C PRO A 150 7.87 -20.42 1.41
N ALA A 151 7.43 -21.11 0.35
CA ALA A 151 6.24 -21.94 0.45
C ALA A 151 6.41 -22.78 1.71
N LYS A 152 5.45 -22.72 2.64
CA LYS A 152 5.46 -23.63 3.79
C LYS A 152 5.56 -25.04 3.20
N GLY A 153 6.73 -25.65 3.32
CA GLY A 153 6.91 -27.05 3.01
C GLY A 153 5.95 -27.80 3.92
N ASN A 154 5.16 -28.70 3.35
CA ASN A 154 4.38 -29.65 4.12
C ASN A 154 5.33 -30.35 5.11
N GLN A 155 5.20 -30.04 6.40
CA GLN A 155 5.64 -30.88 7.49
C GLN A 155 4.42 -31.64 8.00
#